data_AF-A0AAV5WKK6-F1
#
_entry.id   AF-A0AAV5WKK6-F1
#
_cell.length_a   1.000
_cell.length_b   1.000
_cell.length_c   1.000
_cell.angle_alpha   90.00
_cell.angle_beta   90.00
_cell.angle_gamma   90.00
#
_symmetry.space_group_name_H-M   'P 1'
#
loop_
_entity.id
_entity.type
_entity.pdbx_description
1 polymer ?
#
loop_
_entity_poly.entity_id
_entity_poly.type
_entity_poly.pdbx_seq_one_letter_code
_entity_poly.pdbx_strand_id
1 'polypeptide(L)'
;FFPANPLDILATSTLFVSQIILNGMLAVDSFFFLSGLMVSFFWFKMYKKNARKTNSLRGWIMFYVHRIWRLSPPLFINVLFYTFILKQLIIDSPYNLVEYAWWDKCSWTWWWEILYVHNYADWRNICLGYSWYVDADMQIFLFTPILLLPMAFKPILAFIVASLVLIVSTGLNIFMVYRFHWPVSYRSLLSDIYFSVTNYSFLMYESPSIRCQIYVMGMYIGWMLQRMRRLRMHWVSSHNSLERGSSERASKTERFFTSTFSLLTPLWRAMYSSLSRPAWGLVLSWIVIACWYGYGGPINDVMSASFWIPLGRLTYCGYLSQIPVIMLISSLSKNEVWFSSLLETFTTLTIPIWTVTFLVAAIYSAVFEVTFVKV
;
A
#
# COMPACT_ATOMS: atom_id res chain seq x y z
N PHE A 1 -9.80 12.97 15.57
CA PHE A 1 -9.18 12.44 16.79
C PHE A 1 -8.31 13.54 17.38
N PHE A 2 -8.86 14.34 18.28
CA PHE A 2 -8.06 15.28 19.06
C PHE A 2 -7.56 14.52 20.29
N PRO A 3 -6.25 14.27 20.41
CA PRO A 3 -5.73 13.63 21.61
C PRO A 3 -5.71 14.65 22.76
N ALA A 4 -6.31 14.29 23.88
CA ALA A 4 -6.38 15.16 25.05
C ALA A 4 -5.02 15.38 25.75
N ASN A 5 -3.97 14.63 25.39
CA ASN A 5 -2.60 14.94 25.79
C ASN A 5 -1.58 14.67 24.65
N PRO A 6 -1.23 15.69 23.83
CA PRO A 6 -0.27 15.53 22.74
C PRO A 6 1.15 15.17 23.23
N LEU A 7 1.51 15.46 24.48
CA LEU A 7 2.82 15.13 25.06
C LEU A 7 2.97 13.62 25.33
N ASP A 8 1.92 12.96 25.79
CA ASP A 8 1.94 11.51 26.05
C ASP A 8 2.05 10.71 24.75
N ILE A 9 1.41 11.20 23.68
CA ILE A 9 1.58 10.64 22.33
C ILE A 9 3.01 10.84 21.87
N LEU A 10 3.60 12.02 22.10
CA LEU A 10 4.99 12.28 21.73
C LEU A 10 5.95 11.33 22.47
N ALA A 11 5.75 11.10 23.77
CA ALA A 11 6.55 10.15 24.55
C ALA A 11 6.39 8.71 24.03
N THR A 12 5.14 8.25 23.87
CA THR A 12 4.83 6.88 23.42
C THR A 12 5.28 6.61 21.99
N SER A 13 5.30 7.64 21.15
CA SER A 13 5.75 7.54 19.77
C SER A 13 7.26 7.31 19.61
N THR A 14 8.05 7.44 20.68
CA THR A 14 9.48 7.08 20.66
C THR A 14 9.73 5.59 20.83
N LEU A 15 8.73 4.82 21.28
CA LEU A 15 8.86 3.37 21.42
C LEU A 15 9.02 2.70 20.03
N PHE A 16 9.87 1.69 19.95
CA PHE A 16 10.05 0.89 18.73
C PHE A 16 8.74 0.36 18.14
N VAL A 17 7.82 -0.16 18.96
CA VAL A 17 6.52 -0.68 18.51
C VAL A 17 5.68 0.42 17.85
N SER A 18 5.70 1.62 18.44
CA SER A 18 5.04 2.79 17.85
C SER A 18 5.67 3.18 16.51
N GLN A 19 6.99 3.07 16.37
CA GLN A 19 7.67 3.36 15.10
C GLN A 19 7.25 2.40 13.98
N ILE A 20 6.99 1.12 14.28
CA ILE A 20 6.42 0.17 13.31
C ILE A 20 5.05 0.66 12.85
N ILE A 21 4.17 1.03 13.79
CA ILE A 21 2.81 1.52 13.49
C ILE A 21 2.88 2.81 12.66
N LEU A 22 3.74 3.76 13.05
CA LEU A 22 3.89 5.05 12.39
C LEU A 22 4.51 4.96 10.99
N ASN A 23 5.40 3.98 10.76
CA ASN A 23 5.94 3.67 9.43
C ASN A 23 5.08 2.66 8.67
N GLY A 24 3.88 2.32 9.17
CA GLY A 24 2.91 1.43 8.53
C GLY A 24 2.49 1.87 7.12
N MET A 25 2.80 3.12 6.74
CA MET A 25 2.73 3.64 5.38
C MET A 25 3.49 2.80 4.33
N LEU A 26 4.58 2.12 4.75
CA LEU A 26 5.31 1.17 3.91
C LEU A 26 4.53 -0.12 3.65
N ALA A 27 3.54 -0.46 4.48
CA ALA A 27 2.71 -1.65 4.26
C ALA A 27 1.92 -1.57 2.95
N VAL A 28 1.52 -0.36 2.52
CA VAL A 28 0.85 -0.16 1.21
C VAL A 28 1.79 -0.47 0.05
N ASP A 29 3.09 -0.25 0.21
CA ASP A 29 4.09 -0.59 -0.82
C ASP A 29 4.17 -2.12 -1.03
N SER A 30 3.85 -2.93 -0.01
CA SER A 30 3.71 -4.38 -0.17
C SER A 30 2.59 -4.76 -1.14
N PHE A 31 1.48 -4.01 -1.18
CA PHE A 31 0.40 -4.28 -2.12
C PHE A 31 0.81 -3.97 -3.56
N PHE A 32 1.52 -2.86 -3.80
CA PHE A 32 2.08 -2.56 -5.13
C PHE A 32 3.09 -3.63 -5.58
N PHE A 33 3.95 -4.08 -4.68
CA PHE A 33 4.91 -5.16 -4.95
C PHE A 33 4.19 -6.45 -5.37
N LEU A 34 3.19 -6.88 -4.59
CA LEU A 34 2.41 -8.09 -4.86
C LEU A 34 1.62 -7.97 -6.17
N SER A 35 1.03 -6.80 -6.44
CA SER A 35 0.31 -6.51 -7.68
C SER A 35 1.22 -6.69 -8.91
N GLY A 36 2.39 -6.05 -8.92
CA GLY A 36 3.36 -6.20 -10.01
C GLY A 36 3.88 -7.63 -10.16
N LEU A 37 4.16 -8.31 -9.03
CA LEU A 37 4.59 -9.71 -9.02
C LEU A 37 3.55 -10.62 -9.64
N MET A 38 2.30 -10.55 -9.20
CA MET A 38 1.24 -11.43 -9.69
C MET A 38 0.96 -11.19 -11.17
N VAL A 39 0.88 -9.92 -11.59
CA VAL A 39 0.65 -9.56 -12.99
C VAL A 39 1.73 -10.15 -13.89
N SER A 40 3.00 -9.95 -13.54
CA SER A 40 4.13 -10.51 -14.30
C SER A 40 4.12 -12.04 -14.29
N PHE A 41 3.99 -12.65 -13.11
CA PHE A 41 4.02 -14.10 -12.95
C PHE A 41 2.93 -14.80 -13.78
N PHE A 42 1.67 -14.36 -13.68
CA PHE A 42 0.56 -14.97 -14.42
C PHE A 42 0.64 -14.69 -15.92
N TRP A 43 1.03 -13.48 -16.33
CA TRP A 43 1.20 -13.16 -17.73
C TRP A 43 2.28 -14.04 -18.38
N PHE A 44 3.45 -14.20 -17.75
CA PHE A 44 4.50 -15.11 -18.25
C PHE A 44 4.10 -16.58 -18.21
N LYS A 45 3.24 -16.99 -17.26
CA LYS A 45 2.65 -18.32 -17.23
C LYS A 45 1.73 -18.57 -18.43
N MET A 46 0.88 -17.60 -18.79
CA MET A 46 0.03 -17.67 -19.99
C MET A 46 0.84 -17.59 -21.28
N TYR A 47 1.84 -16.71 -21.33
CA TYR A 47 2.74 -16.54 -22.47
C TYR A 47 3.51 -17.82 -22.79
N LYS A 48 4.01 -18.53 -21.76
CA LYS A 48 4.67 -19.84 -21.93
C LYS A 48 3.72 -20.92 -22.48
N LYS A 49 2.43 -20.86 -22.16
CA LYS A 49 1.43 -21.80 -22.67
C LYS A 49 1.05 -21.50 -24.12
N ASN A 50 0.83 -20.22 -24.46
CA ASN A 50 0.54 -19.80 -25.83
C ASN A 50 0.90 -18.31 -26.04
N ALA A 51 2.10 -18.07 -26.58
CA ALA A 51 2.63 -16.72 -26.80
C ALA A 51 1.79 -15.92 -27.80
N ARG A 52 1.33 -16.54 -28.91
CA ARG A 52 0.53 -15.88 -29.95
C ARG A 52 -0.82 -15.40 -29.41
N LYS A 53 -1.51 -16.24 -28.64
CA LYS A 53 -2.81 -15.87 -28.04
C LYS A 53 -2.64 -14.76 -27.00
N THR A 54 -1.62 -14.87 -26.16
CA THR A 54 -1.38 -13.90 -25.07
C THR A 54 -0.99 -12.52 -25.63
N ASN A 55 -0.17 -12.48 -26.68
CA ASN A 55 0.24 -11.22 -27.32
C ASN A 55 -0.71 -10.74 -28.44
N SER A 56 -1.88 -11.38 -28.60
CA SER A 56 -2.89 -10.91 -29.55
C SER A 56 -3.63 -9.67 -29.02
N LEU A 57 -4.22 -8.87 -29.92
CA LEU A 57 -5.06 -7.73 -29.53
C LEU A 57 -6.15 -8.16 -28.53
N ARG A 58 -6.80 -9.30 -28.79
CA ARG A 58 -7.81 -9.86 -27.88
C ARG A 58 -7.22 -10.27 -26.53
N GLY A 59 -5.98 -10.77 -26.50
CA GLY A 59 -5.26 -11.09 -25.27
C GLY A 59 -5.05 -9.86 -24.39
N TRP A 60 -4.59 -8.76 -24.99
CA TRP A 60 -4.42 -7.48 -24.30
C TRP A 60 -5.74 -6.84 -23.86
N ILE A 61 -6.79 -6.88 -24.69
CA ILE A 61 -8.12 -6.40 -24.28
C ILE A 61 -8.62 -7.19 -23.06
N MET A 62 -8.56 -8.53 -23.10
CA MET A 62 -8.98 -9.35 -21.96
C MET A 62 -8.12 -9.14 -20.73
N PHE A 63 -6.83 -8.84 -20.89
CA PHE A 63 -5.92 -8.50 -19.78
C PHE A 63 -6.41 -7.29 -18.98
N TYR A 64 -6.88 -6.24 -19.65
CA TYR A 64 -7.49 -5.08 -18.98
C TYR A 64 -8.89 -5.34 -18.46
N VAL A 65 -9.75 -5.96 -19.28
CA VAL A 65 -11.15 -6.26 -18.92
C VAL A 65 -11.21 -7.09 -17.65
N HIS A 66 -10.44 -8.18 -17.54
CA HIS A 66 -10.46 -9.03 -16.34
C HIS A 66 -10.07 -8.27 -15.07
N ARG A 67 -9.18 -7.29 -15.16
CA ARG A 67 -8.77 -6.51 -14.00
C ARG A 67 -9.83 -5.49 -13.59
N ILE A 68 -10.39 -4.77 -14.55
CA ILE A 68 -11.48 -3.82 -14.34
C ILE A 68 -12.69 -4.55 -13.75
N TRP A 69 -13.08 -5.68 -14.33
CA TRP A 69 -14.23 -6.46 -13.87
C TRP A 69 -14.07 -6.98 -12.44
N ARG A 70 -12.82 -7.25 -12.02
CA ARG A 70 -12.52 -7.65 -10.65
C ARG A 70 -12.54 -6.48 -9.65
N LEU A 71 -11.99 -5.32 -10.03
CA LEU A 71 -11.79 -4.20 -9.11
C LEU A 71 -13.01 -3.26 -9.06
N SER A 72 -13.61 -2.94 -10.20
CA SER A 72 -14.62 -1.88 -10.31
C SER A 72 -15.92 -2.15 -9.55
N PRO A 73 -16.54 -3.35 -9.59
CA PRO A 73 -17.82 -3.55 -8.92
C PRO A 73 -17.80 -3.25 -7.42
N PRO A 74 -16.90 -3.84 -6.59
CA PRO A 74 -16.84 -3.52 -5.17
C PRO A 74 -16.36 -2.09 -4.90
N LEU A 75 -15.63 -1.43 -5.80
CA LEU A 75 -15.33 -0.01 -5.62
C LEU A 75 -16.59 0.85 -5.79
N PHE A 76 -17.38 0.62 -6.84
CA PHE A 76 -18.54 1.46 -7.16
C PHE A 76 -19.64 1.33 -6.12
N ILE A 77 -19.87 0.13 -5.62
CA ILE A 77 -20.85 -0.08 -4.55
C ILE A 77 -20.40 0.62 -3.27
N ASN A 78 -19.10 0.74 -3.03
CA ASN A 78 -18.56 1.43 -1.85
C ASN A 78 -18.77 2.95 -1.98
N VAL A 79 -18.55 3.50 -3.18
CA VAL A 79 -18.92 4.89 -3.51
C VAL A 79 -20.40 5.13 -3.25
N LEU A 80 -21.29 4.28 -3.79
CA LEU A 80 -22.73 4.42 -3.59
C LEU A 80 -23.11 4.31 -2.11
N PHE A 81 -22.56 3.33 -1.39
CA PHE A 81 -22.79 3.16 0.04
C PHE A 81 -22.36 4.41 0.84
N TYR A 82 -21.17 4.94 0.55
CA TYR A 82 -20.66 6.13 1.21
C TYR A 82 -21.58 7.34 0.95
N THR A 83 -21.88 7.61 -0.32
CA THR A 83 -22.66 8.79 -0.75
C THR A 83 -24.10 8.76 -0.25
N PHE A 84 -24.78 7.61 -0.34
CA PHE A 84 -26.22 7.53 -0.08
C PHE A 84 -26.59 7.03 1.32
N ILE A 85 -25.75 6.20 1.95
CA ILE A 85 -26.09 5.53 3.21
C ILE A 85 -25.22 6.03 4.36
N LEU A 86 -23.90 5.81 4.29
CA LEU A 86 -23.01 6.10 5.42
C LEU A 86 -23.08 7.56 5.85
N LYS A 87 -23.04 8.48 4.88
CA LYS A 87 -23.11 9.91 5.15
C LYS A 87 -24.36 10.30 5.95
N GLN A 88 -25.50 9.72 5.60
CA GLN A 88 -26.77 9.99 6.31
C GLN A 88 -26.76 9.42 7.72
N LEU A 89 -26.10 8.28 7.94
CA LEU A 89 -25.97 7.67 9.27
C LEU A 89 -25.08 8.49 10.22
N ILE A 90 -24.08 9.21 9.69
CA ILE A 90 -23.10 9.95 10.49
C ILE A 90 -23.36 11.46 10.54
N ILE A 91 -24.37 11.99 9.83
CA ILE A 91 -24.58 13.43 9.68
C ILE A 91 -24.81 14.14 11.02
N ASP A 92 -25.56 13.50 11.92
CA ASP A 92 -25.89 14.01 13.26
C ASP A 92 -24.84 13.63 14.33
N SER A 93 -23.75 12.97 13.92
CA SER A 93 -22.69 12.56 14.84
C SER A 93 -21.67 13.68 15.07
N PRO A 94 -21.04 13.75 16.26
CA PRO A 94 -19.85 14.57 16.48
C PRO A 94 -18.72 14.32 15.47
N TYR A 95 -18.70 13.16 14.80
CA TYR A 95 -17.76 12.87 13.73
C TYR A 95 -17.82 13.89 12.58
N ASN A 96 -19.02 14.42 12.30
CA ASN A 96 -19.23 15.41 11.26
C ASN A 96 -18.63 16.80 11.61
N LEU A 97 -18.14 17.00 12.85
CA LEU A 97 -17.42 18.22 13.25
C LEU A 97 -15.97 18.26 12.77
N VAL A 98 -15.40 17.14 12.30
CA VAL A 98 -14.05 17.11 11.72
C VAL A 98 -14.08 17.73 10.33
N GLU A 99 -13.33 18.80 10.09
CA GLU A 99 -13.31 19.60 8.83
C GLU A 99 -13.31 18.77 7.53
N TYR A 100 -12.64 17.61 7.53
CA TYR A 100 -12.62 16.65 6.41
C TYR A 100 -13.99 16.02 6.06
N ALA A 101 -14.94 15.99 7.00
CA ALA A 101 -16.28 15.42 6.84
C ALA A 101 -17.35 16.45 6.41
N TRP A 102 -17.08 17.76 6.54
CA TRP A 102 -18.07 18.82 6.30
C TRP A 102 -18.47 18.98 4.84
N TRP A 103 -17.55 18.72 3.90
CA TRP A 103 -17.77 18.97 2.47
C TRP A 103 -18.09 17.68 1.73
N ASP A 104 -19.30 17.61 1.15
CA ASP A 104 -19.71 16.51 0.29
C ASP A 104 -19.06 16.58 -1.09
N LYS A 105 -17.76 16.24 -1.13
CA LYS A 105 -16.99 16.15 -2.37
C LYS A 105 -17.58 15.10 -3.31
N CYS A 106 -18.03 13.98 -2.75
CA CYS A 106 -18.60 12.87 -3.49
C CYS A 106 -19.81 13.24 -4.35
N SER A 107 -20.66 14.19 -3.93
CA SER A 107 -21.81 14.62 -4.72
C SER A 107 -21.46 15.12 -6.14
N TRP A 108 -20.25 15.65 -6.34
CA TRP A 108 -19.80 16.20 -7.63
C TRP A 108 -18.66 15.41 -8.28
N THR A 109 -17.84 14.69 -7.50
CA THR A 109 -16.60 14.06 -7.99
C THR A 109 -16.61 12.54 -7.97
N TRP A 110 -17.72 11.88 -7.60
CA TRP A 110 -17.83 10.41 -7.54
C TRP A 110 -17.46 9.71 -8.87
N TRP A 111 -17.72 10.35 -10.02
CA TRP A 111 -17.46 9.76 -11.32
C TRP A 111 -15.97 9.72 -11.69
N TRP A 112 -15.12 10.54 -11.06
CA TRP A 112 -13.67 10.44 -11.23
C TRP A 112 -13.11 9.13 -10.66
N GLU A 113 -13.75 8.60 -9.61
CA GLU A 113 -13.43 7.30 -9.01
C GLU A 113 -13.63 6.15 -10.01
N ILE A 114 -14.65 6.26 -10.86
CA ILE A 114 -14.97 5.26 -11.88
C ILE A 114 -13.87 5.17 -12.95
N LEU A 115 -13.23 6.30 -13.22
CA LEU A 115 -12.19 6.42 -14.21
C LEU A 115 -10.79 6.13 -13.66
N TYR A 116 -10.65 5.90 -12.34
CA TYR A 116 -9.36 5.69 -11.67
C TYR A 116 -8.37 6.85 -11.85
N VAL A 117 -8.84 8.09 -11.80
CA VAL A 117 -8.00 9.28 -12.04
C VAL A 117 -8.17 10.39 -11.00
N HIS A 118 -8.86 10.15 -9.87
CA HIS A 118 -9.15 11.23 -8.92
C HIS A 118 -7.87 11.84 -8.34
N ASN A 119 -6.81 11.04 -8.20
CA ASN A 119 -5.52 11.45 -7.65
C ASN A 119 -4.75 12.44 -8.54
N TYR A 120 -5.08 12.52 -9.84
CA TYR A 120 -4.52 13.48 -10.79
C TYR A 120 -5.50 14.56 -11.22
N ALA A 121 -6.76 14.18 -11.47
CA ALA A 121 -7.76 15.06 -12.05
C ALA A 121 -8.25 16.13 -11.06
N ASP A 122 -8.56 15.72 -9.83
CA ASP A 122 -9.01 16.64 -8.78
C ASP A 122 -8.61 16.14 -7.39
N TRP A 123 -7.30 16.21 -7.13
CA TRP A 123 -6.70 15.81 -5.86
C TRP A 123 -7.22 16.62 -4.66
N ARG A 124 -7.78 17.82 -4.87
CA ARG A 124 -8.34 18.64 -3.79
C ARG A 124 -9.72 18.17 -3.38
N ASN A 125 -10.51 17.65 -4.33
CA ASN A 125 -11.90 17.25 -4.13
C ASN A 125 -12.12 15.74 -4.31
N ILE A 126 -11.23 14.92 -3.74
CA ILE A 126 -11.39 13.46 -3.77
C ILE A 126 -12.64 13.04 -2.99
N CYS A 127 -13.45 12.19 -3.61
CA CYS A 127 -14.63 11.60 -3.00
C CYS A 127 -14.24 10.61 -1.89
N LEU A 128 -13.60 9.49 -2.25
CA LEU A 128 -13.13 8.49 -1.30
C LEU A 128 -11.63 8.68 -1.06
N GLY A 129 -11.25 9.50 -0.08
CA GLY A 129 -9.84 9.84 0.16
C GLY A 129 -8.91 8.65 0.40
N TYR A 130 -9.44 7.46 0.71
CA TYR A 130 -8.63 6.25 0.89
C TYR A 130 -8.44 5.45 -0.39
N SER A 131 -9.26 5.61 -1.43
CA SER A 131 -9.19 4.77 -2.64
C SER A 131 -8.07 5.15 -3.62
N TRP A 132 -7.28 6.20 -3.32
CA TRP A 132 -6.12 6.64 -4.10
C TRP A 132 -5.16 5.50 -4.48
N TYR A 133 -5.04 4.47 -3.64
CA TYR A 133 -4.21 3.30 -3.91
C TYR A 133 -4.72 2.52 -5.11
N VAL A 134 -6.04 2.34 -5.21
CA VAL A 134 -6.68 1.60 -6.31
C VAL A 134 -6.47 2.35 -7.62
N ASP A 135 -6.62 3.67 -7.59
CA ASP A 135 -6.34 4.57 -8.72
C ASP A 135 -4.88 4.46 -9.16
N ALA A 136 -3.94 4.64 -8.22
CA ALA A 136 -2.51 4.57 -8.50
C ALA A 136 -2.11 3.19 -9.05
N ASP A 137 -2.65 2.10 -8.50
CA ASP A 137 -2.39 0.74 -8.96
C ASP A 137 -2.96 0.48 -10.35
N MET A 138 -4.14 1.03 -10.67
CA MET A 138 -4.70 0.93 -12.02
C MET A 138 -3.88 1.74 -13.04
N GLN A 139 -3.41 2.92 -12.66
CA GLN A 139 -2.56 3.76 -13.49
C GLN A 139 -1.21 3.09 -13.80
N ILE A 140 -0.54 2.52 -12.79
CA ILE A 140 0.71 1.78 -13.01
C ILE A 140 0.44 0.53 -13.87
N PHE A 141 -0.71 -0.12 -13.69
CA PHE A 141 -1.10 -1.27 -14.49
C PHE A 141 -1.29 -0.95 -15.97
N LEU A 142 -1.84 0.21 -16.31
CA LEU A 142 -1.99 0.66 -17.70
C LEU A 142 -0.66 0.64 -18.46
N PHE A 143 0.43 1.04 -17.81
CA PHE A 143 1.78 1.07 -18.40
C PHE A 143 2.55 -0.24 -18.27
N THR A 144 1.99 -1.25 -17.60
CA THR A 144 2.65 -2.55 -17.37
C THR A 144 3.07 -3.30 -18.65
N PRO A 145 2.32 -3.27 -19.78
CA PRO A 145 2.75 -3.91 -21.02
C PRO A 145 4.10 -3.39 -21.56
N ILE A 146 4.41 -2.11 -21.32
CA ILE A 146 5.67 -1.49 -21.75
C ILE A 146 6.86 -2.17 -21.07
N LEU A 147 6.66 -2.75 -19.88
CA LEU A 147 7.66 -3.52 -19.15
C LEU A 147 7.60 -5.00 -19.50
N LEU A 148 6.41 -5.59 -19.64
CA LEU A 148 6.24 -7.02 -19.95
C LEU A 148 6.78 -7.41 -21.33
N LEU A 149 6.55 -6.59 -22.35
CA LEU A 149 6.94 -6.90 -23.73
C LEU A 149 8.47 -7.00 -23.89
N PRO A 150 9.29 -6.02 -23.45
CA PRO A 150 10.74 -6.17 -23.42
C PRO A 150 11.19 -7.40 -22.61
N MET A 151 10.55 -7.68 -21.46
CA MET A 151 10.90 -8.84 -20.61
C MET A 151 10.68 -10.18 -21.33
N ALA A 152 9.71 -10.23 -22.26
CA ALA A 152 9.41 -11.41 -23.06
C ALA A 152 10.41 -11.64 -24.19
N PHE A 153 10.80 -10.59 -24.91
CA PHE A 153 11.63 -10.71 -26.12
C PHE A 153 13.13 -10.52 -25.87
N LYS A 154 13.51 -9.52 -25.07
CA LYS A 154 14.91 -9.13 -24.83
C LYS A 154 15.10 -8.78 -23.35
N PRO A 155 15.48 -9.75 -22.50
CA PRO A 155 15.55 -9.52 -21.05
C PRO A 155 16.54 -8.41 -20.67
N ILE A 156 17.63 -8.24 -21.42
CA ILE A 156 18.58 -7.14 -21.21
C ILE A 156 17.89 -5.77 -21.39
N LEU A 157 17.05 -5.62 -22.43
CA LEU A 157 16.29 -4.39 -22.63
C LEU A 157 15.33 -4.14 -21.47
N ALA A 158 14.69 -5.17 -20.94
CA ALA A 158 13.83 -5.03 -19.78
C ALA A 158 14.58 -4.54 -18.53
N PHE A 159 15.78 -5.06 -18.27
CA PHE A 159 16.62 -4.57 -17.18
C PHE A 159 16.95 -3.09 -17.35
N ILE A 160 17.29 -2.66 -18.57
CA ILE A 160 17.60 -1.27 -18.88
C ILE A 160 16.36 -0.39 -18.63
N VAL A 161 15.19 -0.77 -19.14
CA VAL A 161 13.95 -0.01 -18.97
C VAL A 161 13.54 0.04 -17.50
N ALA A 162 13.56 -1.08 -16.78
CA ALA A 162 13.24 -1.13 -15.36
C ALA A 162 14.20 -0.27 -14.52
N SER A 163 15.51 -0.35 -14.80
CA SER A 163 16.52 0.47 -14.11
C SER A 163 16.33 1.96 -14.40
N LEU A 164 16.00 2.31 -15.65
CA LEU A 164 15.70 3.69 -16.03
C LEU A 164 14.48 4.24 -15.27
N VAL A 165 13.38 3.47 -15.19
CA VAL A 165 12.18 3.84 -14.43
C VAL A 165 12.52 4.03 -12.94
N LEU A 166 13.31 3.13 -12.36
CA LEU A 166 13.76 3.25 -10.97
C LEU A 166 14.59 4.52 -10.74
N ILE A 167 15.54 4.82 -11.64
CA ILE A 167 16.40 6.00 -11.55
C ILE A 167 15.57 7.28 -11.69
N VAL A 168 14.68 7.36 -12.69
CA VAL A 168 13.82 8.53 -12.91
C VAL A 168 12.90 8.76 -11.72
N SER A 169 12.24 7.72 -11.20
CA SER A 169 11.38 7.84 -10.02
C SER A 169 12.17 8.25 -8.77
N THR A 170 13.38 7.72 -8.58
CA THR A 170 14.25 8.09 -7.44
C THR A 170 14.68 9.55 -7.56
N GLY A 171 15.05 9.99 -8.77
CA GLY A 171 15.40 11.37 -9.06
C GLY A 171 14.24 12.33 -8.82
N LEU A 172 13.02 11.97 -9.25
CA LEU A 172 11.80 12.74 -8.97
C LEU A 172 11.54 12.87 -7.46
N ASN A 173 11.68 11.78 -6.70
CA ASN A 173 11.53 11.81 -5.25
C ASN A 173 12.53 12.79 -4.61
N ILE A 174 13.83 12.65 -4.94
CA ILE A 174 14.88 13.54 -4.44
C ILE A 174 14.58 15.00 -4.79
N PHE A 175 14.22 15.28 -6.05
CA PHE A 175 13.86 16.61 -6.51
C PHE A 175 12.70 17.21 -5.68
N MET A 176 11.64 16.44 -5.43
CA MET A 176 10.51 16.89 -4.64
C MET A 176 10.91 17.23 -3.19
N VAL A 177 11.74 16.40 -2.56
CA VAL A 177 12.24 16.66 -1.20
C VAL A 177 13.05 17.95 -1.14
N TYR A 178 13.94 18.20 -2.11
CA TYR A 178 14.71 19.45 -2.17
C TYR A 178 13.82 20.67 -2.48
N ARG A 179 12.82 20.52 -3.36
CA ARG A 179 11.96 21.63 -3.78
C ARG A 179 11.03 22.11 -2.67
N PHE A 180 10.51 21.18 -1.87
CA PHE A 180 9.50 21.46 -0.84
C PHE A 180 10.03 21.35 0.60
N HIS A 181 11.30 20.99 0.78
CA HIS A 181 11.97 20.84 2.09
C HIS A 181 11.23 19.88 3.03
N TRP A 182 10.58 18.87 2.46
CA TRP A 182 9.77 17.93 3.23
C TRP A 182 10.60 17.13 4.22
N PRO A 183 10.05 16.82 5.41
CA PRO A 183 10.72 16.00 6.38
C PRO A 183 10.68 14.51 5.97
N VAL A 184 11.45 13.70 6.70
CA VAL A 184 11.73 12.31 6.33
C VAL A 184 10.51 11.39 6.45
N SER A 185 9.58 11.74 7.33
CA SER A 185 8.38 10.95 7.58
C SER A 185 7.13 11.82 7.52
N TYR A 186 6.03 11.20 7.14
CA TYR A 186 4.70 11.82 7.19
C TYR A 186 4.36 12.34 8.61
N ARG A 187 4.84 11.66 9.67
CA ARG A 187 4.68 12.12 11.04
C ARG A 187 5.37 13.46 11.30
N SER A 188 6.61 13.61 10.85
CA SER A 188 7.35 14.87 11.02
C SER A 188 6.67 16.04 10.31
N LEU A 189 5.83 15.75 9.31
CA LEU A 189 5.00 16.73 8.61
C LEU A 189 3.76 17.13 9.43
N LEU A 190 3.14 16.18 10.15
CA LEU A 190 2.00 16.43 11.03
C LEU A 190 2.37 17.26 12.27
N SER A 191 3.64 17.25 12.70
CA SER A 191 4.13 18.05 13.82
C SER A 191 4.48 19.49 13.44
N ASP A 192 4.65 19.79 12.15
CA ASP A 192 5.02 21.14 11.69
C ASP A 192 3.82 21.83 11.04
N ILE A 193 3.27 22.81 11.75
CA ILE A 193 2.12 23.65 11.34
C ILE A 193 2.39 24.38 10.00
N TYR A 194 3.65 24.52 9.61
CA TYR A 194 4.09 25.28 8.43
C TYR A 194 4.11 24.51 7.11
N PHE A 195 4.05 23.17 7.13
CA PHE A 195 4.10 22.40 5.90
C PHE A 195 2.70 22.04 5.38
N SER A 196 2.48 22.25 4.08
CA SER A 196 1.27 21.78 3.40
C SER A 196 1.26 20.24 3.36
N VAL A 197 0.61 19.64 4.36
CA VAL A 197 0.37 18.19 4.48
C VAL A 197 -0.29 17.64 3.23
N THR A 198 -1.18 18.43 2.63
CA THR A 198 -1.87 18.11 1.38
C THR A 198 -0.87 17.92 0.24
N ASN A 199 0.07 18.84 0.01
CA ASN A 199 1.00 18.71 -1.12
C ASN A 199 1.92 17.49 -1.01
N TYR A 200 2.40 17.16 0.19
CA TYR A 200 3.19 15.94 0.41
C TYR A 200 2.35 14.69 0.13
N SER A 201 1.11 14.65 0.64
CA SER A 201 0.22 13.51 0.48
C SER A 201 0.06 13.19 -1.01
N PHE A 202 -0.29 14.16 -1.84
CA PHE A 202 -0.53 13.91 -3.27
C PHE A 202 0.74 13.68 -4.09
N LEU A 203 1.73 14.56 -3.95
CA LEU A 203 2.91 14.55 -4.84
C LEU A 203 3.95 13.48 -4.44
N MET A 204 3.93 13.01 -3.20
CA MET A 204 4.91 12.04 -2.68
C MET A 204 4.25 10.73 -2.22
N TYR A 205 3.21 10.82 -1.40
CA TYR A 205 2.62 9.63 -0.79
C TYR A 205 1.68 8.89 -1.74
N GLU A 206 0.78 9.57 -2.44
CA GLU A 206 -0.24 8.98 -3.31
C GLU A 206 0.22 8.89 -4.77
N SER A 207 1.32 9.57 -5.10
CA SER A 207 1.88 9.66 -6.45
C SER A 207 2.30 8.29 -7.00
N PRO A 208 1.66 7.81 -8.09
CA PRO A 208 2.03 6.55 -8.74
C PRO A 208 3.42 6.62 -9.37
N SER A 209 3.85 7.81 -9.80
CA SER A 209 5.18 8.00 -10.38
C SER A 209 6.30 7.70 -9.38
N ILE A 210 6.08 7.97 -8.09
CA ILE A 210 7.04 7.65 -7.02
C ILE A 210 6.92 6.18 -6.60
N ARG A 211 5.69 5.65 -6.54
CA ARG A 211 5.43 4.27 -6.08
C ARG A 211 5.67 3.20 -7.13
N CYS A 212 5.81 3.56 -8.41
CA CYS A 212 6.07 2.61 -9.48
C CYS A 212 7.32 1.76 -9.22
N GLN A 213 8.30 2.26 -8.45
CA GLN A 213 9.53 1.56 -8.12
C GLN A 213 9.30 0.15 -7.57
N ILE A 214 8.44 0.04 -6.54
CA ILE A 214 8.24 -1.24 -5.86
C ILE A 214 7.38 -2.20 -6.69
N TYR A 215 6.48 -1.66 -7.52
CA TYR A 215 5.71 -2.42 -8.48
C TYR A 215 6.63 -3.05 -9.55
N VAL A 216 7.58 -2.28 -10.09
CA VAL A 216 8.58 -2.76 -11.06
C VAL A 216 9.47 -3.84 -10.44
N MET A 217 9.88 -3.67 -9.18
CA MET A 217 10.61 -4.72 -8.45
C MET A 217 9.78 -6.01 -8.35
N GLY A 218 8.51 -5.91 -7.98
CA GLY A 218 7.58 -7.04 -7.95
C GLY A 218 7.50 -7.74 -9.32
N MET A 219 7.32 -6.98 -10.40
CA MET A 219 7.27 -7.53 -11.75
C MET A 219 8.53 -8.31 -12.12
N TYR A 220 9.70 -7.78 -11.76
CA TYR A 220 10.97 -8.42 -12.01
C TYR A 220 11.06 -9.78 -11.30
N ILE A 221 10.67 -9.83 -10.02
CA ILE A 221 10.59 -11.09 -9.27
C ILE A 221 9.60 -12.06 -9.91
N GLY A 222 8.40 -11.61 -10.30
CA GLY A 222 7.41 -12.45 -10.97
C GLY A 222 7.92 -13.08 -12.27
N TRP A 223 8.64 -12.31 -13.09
CA TRP A 223 9.31 -12.82 -14.30
C TRP A 223 10.40 -13.83 -13.97
N MET A 224 11.21 -13.51 -12.96
CA MET A 224 12.32 -14.32 -12.49
C MET A 224 11.85 -15.71 -12.05
N LEU A 225 10.79 -15.78 -11.23
CA LEU A 225 10.21 -17.04 -10.72
C LEU A 225 9.70 -17.95 -11.85
N GLN A 226 9.23 -17.36 -12.96
CA GLN A 226 8.71 -18.14 -14.08
C GLN A 226 9.82 -18.64 -15.03
N ARG A 227 10.96 -17.94 -15.08
CA ARG A 227 12.10 -18.28 -15.94
C ARG A 227 13.09 -19.22 -15.25
N MET A 228 13.35 -19.01 -13.96
CA MET A 228 14.30 -19.80 -13.18
C MET A 228 13.58 -20.89 -12.38
N ARG A 229 13.95 -22.15 -12.63
CA ARG A 229 13.37 -23.32 -11.93
C ARG A 229 14.07 -23.67 -10.63
N ARG A 230 15.37 -23.39 -10.54
CA ARG A 230 16.21 -23.67 -9.37
C ARG A 230 17.17 -22.52 -9.20
N LEU A 231 17.34 -22.07 -7.97
CA LEU A 231 18.28 -21.05 -7.60
C LEU A 231 19.08 -21.58 -6.42
N ARG A 232 20.40 -21.63 -6.54
CA ARG A 232 21.27 -22.05 -5.42
C ARG A 232 21.59 -20.82 -4.59
N MET A 233 20.90 -20.65 -3.46
CA MET A 233 21.23 -19.58 -2.53
C MET A 233 22.31 -20.03 -1.56
N HIS A 234 23.54 -19.56 -1.78
CA HIS A 234 24.68 -19.88 -0.90
C HIS A 234 24.65 -19.11 0.44
N TRP A 235 23.78 -18.10 0.58
CA TRP A 235 23.75 -17.19 1.74
C TRP A 235 22.75 -17.58 2.85
N VAL A 236 21.92 -18.61 2.64
CA VAL A 236 20.83 -19.00 3.58
C VAL A 236 21.20 -20.16 4.51
N SER A 237 22.44 -20.66 4.44
CA SER A 237 22.90 -21.68 5.41
C SER A 237 23.15 -21.13 6.81
N SER A 238 23.15 -19.80 7.01
CA SER A 238 23.30 -19.21 8.33
C SER A 238 21.94 -18.95 8.97
N HIS A 239 21.27 -20.03 9.39
CA HIS A 239 20.17 -19.95 10.36
C HIS A 239 20.65 -19.33 11.70
N ASN A 240 21.96 -19.23 11.93
CA ASN A 240 22.58 -18.69 13.14
C ASN A 240 22.84 -17.16 13.14
N SER A 241 22.62 -16.46 12.03
CA SER A 241 22.92 -15.00 11.96
C SER A 241 21.71 -14.10 12.18
N LEU A 242 20.48 -14.61 12.03
CA LEU A 242 19.26 -13.81 12.24
C LEU A 242 18.90 -13.68 13.73
N GLU A 243 19.20 -14.71 14.54
CA GLU A 243 18.91 -14.71 15.98
C GLU A 243 19.95 -13.94 16.81
N ARG A 244 21.22 -13.91 16.38
CA ARG A 244 22.30 -13.22 17.12
C ARG A 244 22.45 -11.73 16.81
N GLY A 245 21.73 -11.21 15.82
CA GLY A 245 21.87 -9.81 15.37
C GLY A 245 20.73 -8.88 15.76
N SER A 246 19.62 -9.40 16.30
CA SER A 246 18.36 -8.67 16.41
C SER A 246 18.26 -7.77 17.64
N SER A 247 18.79 -8.15 18.80
CA SER A 247 18.62 -7.35 20.04
C SER A 247 19.54 -6.12 20.10
N GLU A 248 20.81 -6.23 19.68
CA GLU A 248 21.76 -5.10 19.75
C GLU A 248 21.63 -4.10 18.58
N ARG A 249 21.17 -4.54 17.40
CA ARG A 249 20.89 -3.62 16.29
C ARG A 249 19.56 -2.89 16.46
N ALA A 250 18.52 -3.54 16.98
CA ALA A 250 17.22 -2.91 17.19
C ALA A 250 17.33 -1.67 18.10
N SER A 251 18.13 -1.73 19.18
CA SER A 251 18.32 -0.60 20.11
C SER A 251 19.13 0.58 19.52
N LYS A 252 20.10 0.30 18.63
CA LYS A 252 20.86 1.34 17.91
C LYS A 252 20.03 1.97 16.78
N THR A 253 19.21 1.17 16.11
CA THR A 253 18.22 1.67 15.14
C THR A 253 17.15 2.50 15.85
N GLU A 254 16.69 2.09 17.02
CA GLU A 254 15.73 2.83 17.85
C GLU A 254 16.23 4.24 18.19
N ARG A 255 17.48 4.40 18.65
CA ARG A 255 18.08 5.74 18.89
C ARG A 255 18.32 6.56 17.62
N PHE A 256 18.66 5.92 16.50
CA PHE A 256 18.84 6.65 15.23
C PHE A 256 17.49 7.19 14.71
N PHE A 257 16.40 6.46 14.94
CA PHE A 257 15.08 6.77 14.42
C PHE A 257 14.25 7.72 15.30
N THR A 258 14.54 7.83 16.61
CA THR A 258 13.68 8.61 17.53
C THR A 258 14.13 10.04 17.80
N SER A 259 15.43 10.35 17.71
CA SER A 259 15.94 11.65 18.21
C SER A 259 16.43 12.63 17.15
N THR A 260 16.53 12.26 15.86
CA THR A 260 17.36 13.04 14.92
C THR A 260 16.74 13.40 13.56
N PHE A 261 15.54 12.93 13.21
CA PHE A 261 15.00 13.15 11.86
C PHE A 261 14.68 14.62 11.51
N SER A 262 14.37 15.46 12.49
CA SER A 262 14.19 16.91 12.30
C SER A 262 15.52 17.66 12.10
N LEU A 263 16.65 17.07 12.49
CA LEU A 263 18.00 17.65 12.41
C LEU A 263 18.85 17.06 11.28
N LEU A 264 18.34 16.09 10.51
CA LEU A 264 19.07 15.54 9.37
C LEU A 264 19.27 16.58 8.29
N THR A 265 20.43 16.57 7.64
CA THR A 265 20.71 17.40 6.46
C THR A 265 19.75 17.04 5.31
N PRO A 266 19.39 17.99 4.42
CA PRO A 266 18.48 17.74 3.32
C PRO A 266 18.85 16.52 2.45
N LEU A 267 20.15 16.26 2.30
CA LEU A 267 20.66 15.08 1.60
C LEU A 267 20.17 13.78 2.24
N TRP A 268 20.34 13.61 3.56
CA TRP A 268 19.92 12.39 4.25
C TRP A 268 18.40 12.22 4.22
N ARG A 269 17.64 13.32 4.25
CA ARG A 269 16.18 13.29 4.10
C ARG A 269 15.76 12.76 2.72
N ALA A 270 16.37 13.31 1.67
CA ALA A 270 16.10 12.91 0.30
C ALA A 270 16.52 11.45 0.02
N MET A 271 17.67 11.03 0.54
CA MET A 271 18.14 9.65 0.42
C MET A 271 17.22 8.66 1.12
N TYR A 272 16.80 8.95 2.36
CA TYR A 272 15.86 8.08 3.05
C TYR A 272 14.49 8.02 2.33
N SER A 273 13.95 9.17 1.93
CA SER A 273 12.65 9.24 1.26
C SER A 273 12.64 8.46 -0.06
N SER A 274 13.73 8.52 -0.82
CA SER A 274 13.84 7.90 -2.14
C SER A 274 14.27 6.43 -2.11
N LEU A 275 15.03 5.99 -1.10
CA LEU A 275 15.56 4.62 -1.02
C LEU A 275 14.81 3.70 -0.06
N SER A 276 14.02 4.23 0.87
CA SER A 276 13.25 3.41 1.82
C SER A 276 12.28 2.44 1.13
N ARG A 277 11.58 2.88 0.07
CA ARG A 277 10.63 2.03 -0.69
C ARG A 277 11.35 0.95 -1.53
N PRO A 278 12.41 1.27 -2.30
CA PRO A 278 13.27 0.25 -2.92
C PRO A 278 13.84 -0.76 -1.91
N ALA A 279 14.32 -0.29 -0.76
CA ALA A 279 14.84 -1.16 0.29
C ALA A 279 13.77 -2.12 0.83
N TRP A 280 12.54 -1.62 1.05
CA TRP A 280 11.39 -2.47 1.39
C TRP A 280 11.09 -3.50 0.29
N GLY A 281 11.15 -3.10 -0.97
CA GLY A 281 10.99 -3.99 -2.12
C GLY A 281 12.03 -5.12 -2.16
N LEU A 282 13.28 -4.83 -1.80
CA LEU A 282 14.34 -5.84 -1.67
C LEU A 282 14.06 -6.84 -0.55
N VAL A 283 13.56 -6.37 0.60
CA VAL A 283 13.15 -7.24 1.73
C VAL A 283 12.03 -8.19 1.29
N LEU A 284 10.99 -7.66 0.64
CA LEU A 284 9.89 -8.48 0.11
C LEU A 284 10.36 -9.45 -0.98
N SER A 285 11.23 -9.00 -1.87
CA SER A 285 11.84 -9.84 -2.91
C SER A 285 12.58 -11.02 -2.30
N TRP A 286 13.39 -10.77 -1.27
CA TRP A 286 14.09 -11.81 -0.54
C TRP A 286 13.14 -12.82 0.08
N ILE A 287 12.11 -12.37 0.80
CA ILE A 287 11.11 -13.25 1.44
C ILE A 287 10.44 -14.15 0.39
N VAL A 288 9.98 -13.58 -0.72
CA VAL A 288 9.33 -14.33 -1.80
C VAL A 288 10.28 -15.36 -2.41
N ILE A 289 11.52 -14.97 -2.75
CA ILE A 289 12.51 -15.88 -3.33
C ILE A 289 12.82 -17.01 -2.35
N ALA A 290 13.05 -16.69 -1.07
CA ALA A 290 13.36 -17.68 -0.04
C ALA A 290 12.22 -18.69 0.12
N CYS A 291 10.97 -18.23 0.20
CA CYS A 291 9.80 -19.12 0.30
C CYS A 291 9.62 -19.96 -0.96
N TRP A 292 9.73 -19.36 -2.16
CA TRP A 292 9.52 -20.07 -3.43
C TRP A 292 10.52 -21.19 -3.70
N TYR A 293 11.81 -20.97 -3.38
CA TYR A 293 12.87 -21.97 -3.59
C TYR A 293 13.11 -22.90 -2.38
N GLY A 294 12.28 -22.81 -1.33
CA GLY A 294 12.36 -23.70 -0.17
C GLY A 294 13.44 -23.35 0.86
N TYR A 295 13.98 -22.13 0.82
CA TYR A 295 14.96 -21.61 1.78
C TYR A 295 14.33 -20.79 2.92
N GLY A 296 13.00 -20.64 2.95
CA GLY A 296 12.30 -19.75 3.89
C GLY A 296 12.18 -20.28 5.33
N GLY A 297 12.38 -21.58 5.57
CA GLY A 297 12.28 -22.18 6.91
C GLY A 297 10.96 -21.80 7.62
N PRO A 298 10.99 -21.34 8.88
CA PRO A 298 9.79 -20.96 9.64
C PRO A 298 8.95 -19.86 8.98
N ILE A 299 9.59 -18.94 8.23
CA ILE A 299 8.87 -17.88 7.52
C ILE A 299 7.97 -18.48 6.45
N ASN A 300 8.44 -19.52 5.76
CA ASN A 300 7.62 -20.21 4.77
C ASN A 300 6.43 -20.91 5.43
N ASP A 301 6.61 -21.56 6.58
CA ASP A 301 5.54 -22.25 7.29
C ASP A 301 4.42 -21.27 7.72
N VAL A 302 4.81 -20.11 8.26
CA VAL A 302 3.85 -19.06 8.62
C VAL A 302 3.17 -18.49 7.39
N MET A 303 3.91 -18.13 6.33
CA MET A 303 3.35 -17.47 5.14
C MET A 303 2.52 -18.41 4.26
N SER A 304 2.77 -19.72 4.32
CA SER A 304 2.01 -20.75 3.58
C SER A 304 0.85 -21.34 4.39
N ALA A 305 0.66 -20.91 5.64
CA ALA A 305 -0.41 -21.41 6.50
C ALA A 305 -1.79 -21.20 5.86
N SER A 306 -2.61 -22.25 5.86
CA SER A 306 -3.94 -22.25 5.25
C SER A 306 -4.90 -21.25 5.90
N PHE A 307 -4.65 -20.86 7.15
CA PHE A 307 -5.36 -19.82 7.87
C PHE A 307 -5.40 -18.48 7.11
N TRP A 308 -4.35 -18.14 6.35
CA TRP A 308 -4.29 -16.89 5.59
C TRP A 308 -5.15 -16.89 4.32
N ILE A 309 -5.54 -18.06 3.81
CA ILE A 309 -6.29 -18.17 2.55
C ILE A 309 -7.61 -17.38 2.58
N PRO A 310 -8.52 -17.56 3.56
CA PRO A 310 -9.76 -16.78 3.61
C PRO A 310 -9.49 -15.28 3.77
N LEU A 311 -8.57 -14.88 4.65
CA LEU A 311 -8.24 -13.47 4.87
C LEU A 311 -7.67 -12.83 3.61
N GLY A 312 -6.78 -13.53 2.91
CA GLY A 312 -6.16 -13.10 1.66
C GLY A 312 -7.16 -12.89 0.52
N ARG A 313 -8.25 -13.69 0.49
CA ARG A 313 -9.35 -13.50 -0.48
C ARG A 313 -10.21 -12.28 -0.15
N LEU A 314 -10.37 -11.95 1.13
CA LEU A 314 -11.17 -10.81 1.58
C LEU A 314 -10.40 -9.49 1.61
N THR A 315 -9.07 -9.49 1.46
CA THR A 315 -8.21 -8.31 1.64
C THR A 315 -8.69 -7.09 0.85
N TYR A 316 -9.13 -7.26 -0.40
CA TYR A 316 -9.57 -6.13 -1.22
C TYR A 316 -10.88 -5.52 -0.72
N CYS A 317 -11.89 -6.36 -0.44
CA CYS A 317 -13.14 -5.92 0.17
C CYS A 317 -12.90 -5.31 1.56
N GLY A 318 -12.03 -5.90 2.36
CA GLY A 318 -11.61 -5.39 3.67
C GLY A 318 -10.98 -4.02 3.59
N TYR A 319 -10.07 -3.82 2.62
CA TYR A 319 -9.44 -2.55 2.35
C TYR A 319 -10.45 -1.45 2.00
N LEU A 320 -11.47 -1.75 1.19
CA LEU A 320 -12.52 -0.78 0.85
C LEU A 320 -13.47 -0.50 2.03
N SER A 321 -13.78 -1.51 2.85
CA SER A 321 -14.71 -1.36 3.98
C SER A 321 -14.10 -0.74 5.23
N GLN A 322 -12.77 -0.81 5.40
CA GLN A 322 -12.12 -0.43 6.67
C GLN A 322 -12.39 1.02 7.08
N ILE A 323 -12.31 1.98 6.14
CA ILE A 323 -12.51 3.40 6.46
C ILE A 323 -13.98 3.70 6.76
N PRO A 324 -14.96 3.23 5.96
CA PRO A 324 -16.37 3.28 6.33
C PRO A 324 -16.67 2.70 7.72
N VAL A 325 -16.07 1.56 8.07
CA VAL A 325 -16.25 0.93 9.39
C VAL A 325 -15.64 1.79 10.49
N ILE A 326 -14.44 2.34 10.29
CA ILE A 326 -13.80 3.25 11.24
C ILE A 326 -14.67 4.49 11.44
N MET A 327 -15.18 5.09 10.36
CA MET A 327 -16.08 6.25 10.41
C MET A 327 -17.33 5.93 11.22
N LEU A 328 -17.99 4.82 10.92
CA LEU A 328 -19.21 4.40 11.61
C LEU A 328 -18.95 4.16 13.11
N ILE A 329 -17.95 3.36 13.47
CA ILE A 329 -17.64 3.07 14.88
C ILE A 329 -17.25 4.35 15.63
N SER A 330 -16.44 5.21 15.01
CA SER A 330 -16.06 6.50 15.60
C SER A 330 -17.27 7.42 15.78
N SER A 331 -18.23 7.37 14.85
CA SER A 331 -19.46 8.19 14.92
C SER A 331 -20.40 7.78 16.05
N LEU A 332 -20.32 6.51 16.49
CA LEU A 332 -21.10 5.99 17.62
C LEU A 332 -20.50 6.42 18.98
N SER A 333 -19.22 6.79 19.02
CA SER A 333 -18.58 7.29 20.24
C SER A 333 -19.08 8.71 20.54
N LYS A 334 -19.82 8.86 21.64
CA LYS A 334 -20.24 10.16 22.17
C LYS A 334 -19.22 10.78 23.13
N ASN A 335 -18.21 10.01 23.53
CA ASN A 335 -17.16 10.43 24.44
C ASN A 335 -15.91 10.84 23.67
N GLU A 336 -15.11 11.72 24.27
CA GLU A 336 -13.75 11.99 23.81
C GLU A 336 -12.93 10.69 23.81
N VAL A 337 -12.17 10.48 22.74
CA VAL A 337 -11.29 9.31 22.61
C VAL A 337 -9.97 9.64 23.29
N TRP A 338 -9.78 9.11 24.50
CA TRP A 338 -8.55 9.29 25.28
C TRP A 338 -7.50 8.27 24.83
N PHE A 339 -6.30 8.75 24.52
CA PHE A 339 -5.15 7.87 24.37
C PHE A 339 -4.51 7.66 25.74
N SER A 340 -4.63 6.46 26.29
CA SER A 340 -4.02 6.06 27.57
C SER A 340 -2.76 5.22 27.35
N SER A 341 -2.85 4.19 26.51
CA SER A 341 -1.77 3.27 26.20
C SER A 341 -2.00 2.58 24.85
N LEU A 342 -0.92 2.06 24.26
CA LEU A 342 -0.99 1.26 23.04
C LEU A 342 -1.81 -0.02 23.23
N LEU A 343 -1.70 -0.67 24.40
CA LEU A 343 -2.41 -1.91 24.68
C LEU A 343 -3.92 -1.67 24.79
N GLU A 344 -4.34 -0.62 25.50
CA GLU A 344 -5.75 -0.25 25.58
C GLU A 344 -6.28 0.10 24.19
N THR A 345 -5.57 0.97 23.45
CA THR A 345 -5.96 1.33 22.07
C THR A 345 -6.12 0.09 21.18
N PHE A 346 -5.18 -0.86 21.26
CA PHE A 346 -5.22 -2.06 20.45
C PHE A 346 -6.41 -2.97 20.81
N THR A 347 -6.71 -3.10 22.10
CA THR A 347 -7.77 -3.99 22.59
C THR A 347 -9.17 -3.39 22.46
N THR A 348 -9.34 -2.10 22.71
CA THR A 348 -10.65 -1.45 22.72
C THR A 348 -11.06 -0.85 21.37
N LEU A 349 -10.10 -0.52 20.50
CA LEU A 349 -10.38 0.08 19.18
C LEU A 349 -9.95 -0.84 18.04
N THR A 350 -8.67 -1.24 17.99
CA THR A 350 -8.13 -1.93 16.81
C THR A 350 -8.76 -3.30 16.57
N ILE A 351 -8.81 -4.17 17.59
CA ILE A 351 -9.39 -5.52 17.46
C ILE A 351 -10.87 -5.47 17.04
N PRO A 352 -11.75 -4.67 17.67
CA PRO A 352 -13.14 -4.54 17.23
C PRO A 352 -13.26 -4.03 15.79
N ILE A 353 -12.52 -2.99 15.41
CA ILE A 353 -12.54 -2.43 14.05
C ILE A 353 -12.13 -3.50 13.04
N TRP A 354 -11.03 -4.24 13.29
CA TRP A 354 -10.58 -5.31 12.39
C TRP A 354 -11.61 -6.42 12.27
N THR A 355 -12.19 -6.85 13.39
CA THR A 355 -13.20 -7.91 13.41
C THR A 355 -14.42 -7.51 12.59
N VAL A 356 -14.97 -6.32 12.83
CA VAL A 356 -16.12 -5.79 12.08
C VAL A 356 -15.76 -5.60 10.60
N THR A 357 -14.56 -5.10 10.30
CA THR A 357 -14.09 -4.90 8.92
C THR A 357 -14.07 -6.22 8.16
N PHE A 358 -13.51 -7.30 8.72
CA PHE A 358 -13.47 -8.59 8.04
C PHE A 358 -14.85 -9.26 7.95
N LEU A 359 -15.74 -9.05 8.91
CA LEU A 359 -17.14 -9.51 8.82
C LEU A 359 -17.88 -8.80 7.69
N VAL A 360 -17.77 -7.46 7.61
CA VAL A 360 -18.34 -6.68 6.51
C VAL A 360 -17.72 -7.08 5.18
N ALA A 361 -16.40 -7.25 5.12
CA ALA A 361 -15.69 -7.68 3.93
C ALA A 361 -16.16 -9.05 3.42
N ALA A 362 -16.46 -9.99 4.34
CA ALA A 362 -16.98 -11.30 3.98
C ALA A 362 -18.34 -11.20 3.28
N ILE A 363 -19.25 -10.40 3.84
CA ILE A 363 -20.56 -10.12 3.22
C ILE A 363 -20.35 -9.42 1.87
N TYR A 364 -19.48 -8.41 1.86
CA TYR A 364 -19.21 -7.60 0.68
C TYR A 364 -18.65 -8.40 -0.49
N SER A 365 -17.66 -9.26 -0.21
CA SER A 365 -17.06 -10.15 -1.19
C SER A 365 -18.07 -11.21 -1.68
N ALA A 366 -18.89 -11.77 -0.79
CA ALA A 366 -19.89 -12.77 -1.15
C ALA A 366 -20.97 -12.22 -2.10
N VAL A 367 -21.46 -11.00 -1.83
CA VAL A 367 -22.54 -10.40 -2.63
C VAL A 367 -22.00 -9.88 -3.97
N PHE A 368 -20.83 -9.25 -3.96
CA PHE A 368 -20.36 -8.48 -5.11
C PHE A 368 -19.14 -9.09 -5.78
N GLU A 369 -18.05 -9.34 -5.07
CA GLU A 369 -16.82 -9.84 -5.71
C GLU A 369 -16.99 -11.24 -6.33
N VAL A 370 -17.52 -12.21 -5.59
CA VAL A 370 -17.66 -13.61 -6.04
C VAL A 370 -18.64 -13.73 -7.21
N THR A 371 -19.67 -12.90 -7.24
CA THR A 371 -20.69 -12.87 -8.30
C THR A 371 -20.10 -12.44 -9.65
N PHE A 372 -19.14 -11.51 -9.64
CA PHE A 372 -18.50 -11.00 -10.86
C PHE A 372 -17.23 -11.75 -11.29
N VAL A 373 -16.58 -12.51 -10.40
CA VAL A 373 -15.35 -13.29 -10.71
C VAL A 373 -15.61 -14.49 -11.65
N LYS A 374 -16.86 -14.95 -11.80
CA LYS A 374 -17.22 -16.07 -12.69
C LYS A 374 -17.47 -15.67 -14.16
N VAL A 375 -17.35 -14.38 -14.50
CA VAL A 375 -17.49 -13.82 -15.85
C VAL A 375 -16.11 -13.60 -16.46
#